data_AF-A0A820XG68-F1
#
_entry.id   AF-A0A820XG68-F1
#
_cell.length_a   1.000
_cell.length_b   1.000
_cell.length_c   1.000
_cell.angle_alpha   90.00
_cell.angle_beta   90.00
_cell.angle_gamma   90.00
#
_symmetry.space_group_name_H-M   'P 1'
#
loop_
_entity.id
_entity.type
_entity.pdbx_description
1 polymer ?
#
loop_
_entity_poly.entity_id
_entity_poly.type
_entity_poly.pdbx_seq_one_letter_code
_entity_poly.pdbx_strand_id
1 'polypeptide(L)'
;MSSDASAIQLWLNATTQLNRYFSIFIFIFVRTFVVFALRTVAYCLIALATIDGWLSSCVDRRRRQWSTRANAQRVAIIILIFSCFLYVQMFYSYEANLINAPLRCYGKTISCRLVTDFSYAFVANIFPLFIMLSFRIITIINIHQSRRRTQAMNTAGISKSTAISQQ
;
A
#
# COMPACT_ATOMS: atom_id res chain seq x y z
N MET A 1 45.47 -26.10 34.17
CA MET A 1 44.90 -24.73 34.23
C MET A 1 45.02 -23.92 32.93
N SER A 2 45.87 -24.28 31.94
CA SER A 2 45.97 -23.54 30.66
C SER A 2 44.89 -23.89 29.62
N SER A 3 44.21 -25.04 29.72
CA SER A 3 43.24 -25.50 28.71
C SER A 3 41.94 -24.67 28.74
N ASP A 4 41.50 -24.24 29.91
CA ASP A 4 40.19 -23.60 30.10
C ASP A 4 40.13 -22.18 29.54
N ALA A 5 41.25 -21.44 29.58
CA ALA A 5 41.34 -20.08 29.05
C ALA A 5 41.15 -20.02 27.52
N SER A 6 41.63 -21.04 26.79
CA SER A 6 41.48 -21.12 25.34
C SER A 6 40.04 -21.38 24.91
N ALA A 7 39.31 -22.22 25.66
CA ALA A 7 37.90 -22.50 25.42
C ALA A 7 37.05 -21.23 25.63
N ILE A 8 37.28 -20.49 26.72
CA ILE A 8 36.54 -19.25 27.02
C ILE A 8 36.73 -18.21 25.91
N GLN A 9 37.95 -18.03 25.39
CA GLN A 9 38.22 -17.11 24.27
C GLN A 9 37.51 -17.54 22.98
N LEU A 10 37.47 -18.85 22.69
CA LEU A 10 36.74 -19.37 21.53
C LEU A 10 35.23 -19.07 21.63
N TRP A 11 34.64 -19.27 22.81
CA TRP A 11 33.22 -19.00 23.07
C TRP A 11 32.88 -17.50 22.97
N LEU A 12 33.73 -16.61 23.50
CA LEU A 12 33.54 -15.17 23.38
C LEU A 12 33.64 -14.68 21.93
N ASN A 13 34.58 -15.21 21.15
CA ASN A 13 34.68 -14.87 19.73
C ASN A 13 33.48 -15.42 18.93
N ALA A 14 33.04 -16.65 19.22
CA ALA A 14 31.87 -17.24 18.57
C ALA A 14 30.58 -16.44 18.86
N THR A 15 30.34 -16.05 20.10
CA THR A 15 29.13 -15.27 20.49
C THR A 15 29.14 -13.86 19.92
N THR A 16 30.28 -13.18 19.92
CA THR A 16 30.40 -11.83 19.33
C THR A 16 30.20 -11.84 17.81
N GLN A 17 30.73 -12.85 17.11
CA GLN A 17 30.46 -13.05 15.69
C GLN A 17 28.97 -13.32 15.44
N LEU A 18 28.35 -14.21 16.22
CA LEU A 18 26.94 -14.57 16.07
C LEU A 18 26.02 -13.35 16.30
N ASN A 19 26.30 -12.52 17.30
CA ASN A 19 25.58 -11.28 17.55
C ASN A 19 25.72 -10.26 16.41
N ARG A 20 26.91 -10.16 15.78
CA ARG A 20 27.11 -9.29 14.61
C ARG A 20 26.29 -9.76 13.42
N TYR A 21 26.31 -11.06 13.11
CA TYR A 21 25.50 -11.61 12.01
C TYR A 21 24.01 -11.43 12.25
N PHE A 22 23.54 -11.66 13.47
CA PHE A 22 22.15 -11.49 13.85
C PHE A 22 21.69 -10.03 13.69
N SER A 23 22.48 -9.06 14.14
CA SER A 23 22.17 -7.63 14.01
C SER A 23 22.11 -7.18 12.54
N ILE A 24 23.10 -7.58 11.71
CA ILE A 24 23.12 -7.26 10.28
C ILE A 24 21.92 -7.87 9.56
N PHE A 25 21.60 -9.13 9.88
CA PHE A 25 20.45 -9.83 9.31
C PHE A 25 19.15 -9.11 9.63
N ILE A 26 18.91 -8.76 10.91
CA ILE A 26 17.73 -8.00 11.33
C ILE A 26 17.66 -6.67 10.61
N PHE A 27 18.77 -5.93 10.51
CA PHE A 27 18.78 -4.62 9.88
C PHE A 27 18.39 -4.68 8.39
N ILE A 28 18.99 -5.60 7.62
CA ILE A 28 18.68 -5.79 6.20
C ILE A 28 17.22 -6.22 6.03
N PHE A 29 16.77 -7.13 6.88
CA PHE A 29 15.41 -7.64 6.84
C PHE A 29 14.38 -6.55 7.13
N VAL A 30 14.53 -5.84 8.26
CA VAL A 30 13.62 -4.75 8.66
C VAL A 30 13.61 -3.67 7.60
N ARG A 31 14.76 -3.28 7.06
CA ARG A 31 14.84 -2.29 5.98
C ARG A 31 14.04 -2.73 4.75
N THR A 32 14.24 -3.96 4.31
CA THR A 32 13.54 -4.53 3.14
C THR A 32 12.03 -4.56 3.38
N PHE A 33 11.61 -5.09 4.54
CA PHE A 33 10.21 -5.16 4.94
C PHE A 33 9.55 -3.77 4.97
N VAL A 34 10.19 -2.79 5.62
CA VAL A 34 9.68 -1.43 5.73
C VAL A 34 9.54 -0.78 4.36
N VAL A 35 10.53 -0.90 3.48
CA VAL A 35 10.46 -0.32 2.12
C VAL A 35 9.29 -0.91 1.32
N PHE A 36 9.08 -2.23 1.37
CA PHE A 36 7.99 -2.87 0.66
C PHE A 36 6.61 -2.54 1.26
N ALA A 37 6.48 -2.61 2.58
CA ALA A 37 5.24 -2.27 3.27
C ALA A 37 4.84 -0.81 3.02
N LEU A 38 5.77 0.14 3.18
CA LEU A 38 5.50 1.55 2.94
C LEU A 38 5.10 1.83 1.49
N ARG A 39 5.75 1.20 0.52
CA ARG A 39 5.39 1.35 -0.90
C ARG A 39 3.97 0.86 -1.18
N THR A 40 3.60 -0.31 -0.67
CA THR A 40 2.23 -0.84 -0.81
C THR A 40 1.21 0.05 -0.14
N VAL A 41 1.48 0.50 1.09
CA VAL A 41 0.61 1.44 1.81
C VAL A 41 0.44 2.72 1.01
N ALA A 42 1.52 3.30 0.48
CA ALA A 42 1.46 4.53 -0.33
C ALA A 42 0.57 4.35 -1.57
N TYR A 43 0.74 3.27 -2.34
CA TYR A 43 -0.11 3.02 -3.51
C TYR A 43 -1.58 2.77 -3.15
N CYS A 44 -1.84 2.01 -2.08
CA CYS A 44 -3.20 1.80 -1.60
C CYS A 44 -3.85 3.09 -1.09
N LEU A 45 -3.11 3.99 -0.43
CA LEU A 45 -3.61 5.29 0.00
C LEU A 45 -3.90 6.22 -1.18
N ILE A 46 -3.07 6.20 -2.23
CA ILE A 46 -3.36 6.95 -3.47
C ILE A 46 -4.63 6.40 -4.13
N ALA A 47 -4.77 5.07 -4.22
CA ALA A 47 -6.00 4.45 -4.72
C ALA A 47 -7.22 4.83 -3.87
N LEU A 48 -7.09 4.85 -2.54
CA LEU A 48 -8.15 5.29 -1.64
C LEU A 48 -8.52 6.77 -1.86
N ALA A 49 -7.53 7.65 -2.08
CA ALA A 49 -7.78 9.05 -2.40
C ALA A 49 -8.57 9.20 -3.72
N THR A 50 -8.31 8.34 -4.72
CA THR A 50 -9.12 8.35 -5.96
C THR A 50 -10.55 7.88 -5.74
N ILE A 51 -10.76 6.88 -4.87
CA ILE A 51 -12.10 6.42 -4.47
C ILE A 51 -12.82 7.53 -3.70
N ASP A 52 -12.12 8.21 -2.80
CA ASP A 52 -12.69 9.30 -1.99
C ASP A 52 -13.12 10.49 -2.86
N GLY A 53 -12.29 10.87 -3.84
CA GLY A 53 -12.65 11.86 -4.85
C GLY A 53 -13.88 11.45 -5.66
N TRP A 54 -13.99 10.18 -6.03
CA TRP A 54 -15.19 9.64 -6.70
C TRP A 54 -16.43 9.71 -5.80
N LEU A 55 -16.34 9.27 -4.54
CA LEU A 55 -17.45 9.33 -3.57
C LEU A 55 -17.94 10.77 -3.36
N SER A 56 -17.02 11.73 -3.34
CA SER A 56 -17.33 13.16 -3.23
C SER A 56 -18.04 13.71 -4.49
N SER A 57 -17.78 13.14 -5.67
CA SER A 57 -18.45 13.52 -6.92
C SER A 57 -19.88 12.97 -7.06
N CYS A 58 -20.28 12.02 -6.21
CA CYS A 58 -21.58 11.38 -6.30
C CYS A 58 -22.70 12.32 -5.82
N VAL A 59 -23.81 12.34 -6.57
CA VAL A 59 -25.02 13.14 -6.24
C VAL A 59 -25.77 12.55 -5.02
N ASP A 60 -25.66 11.25 -4.80
CA ASP A 60 -26.34 10.55 -3.71
C ASP A 60 -25.73 10.90 -2.34
N ARG A 61 -26.53 11.52 -1.48
CA ARG A 61 -26.16 11.94 -0.12
C ARG A 61 -25.71 10.75 0.74
N ARG A 62 -26.28 9.56 0.55
CA ARG A 62 -25.93 8.36 1.32
C ARG A 62 -24.51 7.89 1.01
N ARG A 63 -24.09 7.94 -0.26
CA ARG A 63 -22.72 7.57 -0.67
C ARG A 63 -21.70 8.58 -0.17
N ARG A 64 -22.05 9.87 -0.15
CA ARG A 64 -21.15 10.93 0.35
C ARG A 64 -20.77 10.75 1.82
N GLN A 65 -21.63 10.13 2.64
CA GLN A 65 -21.33 9.83 4.04
C GLN A 65 -20.18 8.83 4.24
N TRP A 66 -19.83 8.05 3.21
CA TRP A 66 -18.70 7.11 3.28
C TRP A 66 -17.34 7.82 3.20
N SER A 67 -17.31 9.04 2.65
CA SER A 67 -16.17 9.96 2.64
C SER A 67 -16.06 10.73 3.97
N THR A 68 -16.20 10.03 5.09
CA THR A 68 -15.95 10.61 6.41
C THR A 68 -14.52 10.34 6.83
N ARG A 69 -13.87 11.34 7.44
CA ARG A 69 -12.48 11.23 7.93
C ARG A 69 -12.27 10.02 8.85
N ALA A 70 -13.27 9.70 9.68
CA ALA A 70 -13.23 8.53 10.56
C ALA A 70 -13.19 7.21 9.76
N ASN A 71 -13.95 7.11 8.67
CA ASN A 71 -13.93 5.93 7.80
C ASN A 71 -12.59 5.83 7.04
N ALA A 72 -12.09 6.95 6.50
CA ALA A 72 -10.79 6.99 5.84
C ALA A 72 -9.66 6.52 6.76
N GLN A 73 -9.67 6.93 8.04
CA GLN A 73 -8.70 6.48 9.03
C GLN A 73 -8.84 4.97 9.33
N ARG A 74 -10.06 4.45 9.46
CA ARG A 74 -10.30 3.01 9.65
C ARG A 74 -9.78 2.19 8.46
N VAL A 75 -10.05 2.63 7.24
CA VAL A 75 -9.58 1.95 6.03
C VAL A 75 -8.05 2.02 5.92
N ALA A 76 -7.43 3.15 6.26
CA ALA A 76 -5.97 3.27 6.29
C ALA A 76 -5.33 2.28 7.29
N ILE A 77 -5.93 2.10 8.47
CA ILE A 77 -5.49 1.11 9.46
C ILE A 77 -5.63 -0.32 8.90
N ILE A 78 -6.75 -0.63 8.24
CA ILE A 78 -6.95 -1.94 7.60
C ILE A 78 -5.89 -2.20 6.53
N ILE A 79 -5.59 -1.22 5.68
CA ILE A 79 -4.54 -1.31 4.64
C ILE A 79 -3.17 -1.57 5.28
N LEU A 80 -2.85 -0.90 6.38
CA LEU A 80 -1.59 -1.09 7.09
C LEU A 80 -1.47 -2.53 7.62
N ILE A 81 -2.50 -3.01 8.33
CA ILE A 81 -2.55 -4.37 8.87
C ILE A 81 -2.45 -5.40 7.75
N PHE A 82 -3.24 -5.23 6.68
CA PHE A 82 -3.22 -6.12 5.52
C PHE A 82 -1.86 -6.14 4.82
N SER A 83 -1.20 -4.98 4.70
CA SER A 83 0.16 -4.90 4.14
C SER A 83 1.15 -5.67 4.99
N CYS A 84 1.08 -5.59 6.33
CA CYS A 84 1.91 -6.40 7.21
C CYS A 84 1.70 -7.90 6.97
N PHE A 85 0.45 -8.36 6.90
CA PHE A 85 0.14 -9.78 6.65
C PHE A 85 0.66 -10.28 5.29
N LEU A 86 0.51 -9.49 4.23
CA LEU A 86 1.00 -9.86 2.89
C LEU A 86 2.52 -10.07 2.87
N TYR A 87 3.26 -9.32 3.67
CA TYR A 87 4.72 -9.43 3.73
C TYR A 87 5.22 -10.37 4.84
N VAL A 88 4.34 -10.93 5.67
CA VAL A 88 4.73 -12.00 6.62
C VAL A 88 5.29 -13.23 5.90
N GLN A 89 4.83 -13.55 4.69
CA GLN A 89 5.38 -14.66 3.90
C GLN A 89 6.86 -14.49 3.53
N MET A 90 7.38 -13.25 3.52
CA MET A 90 8.80 -12.99 3.29
C MET A 90 9.66 -13.63 4.38
N PHE A 91 9.17 -13.71 5.62
CA PHE A 91 9.90 -14.33 6.73
C PHE A 91 10.15 -15.82 6.48
N TYR A 92 9.17 -16.53 5.92
CA TYR A 92 9.32 -17.94 5.58
C TYR A 92 10.22 -18.20 4.37
N SER A 93 10.28 -17.23 3.46
CA SER A 93 11.01 -17.35 2.19
C SER A 93 12.48 -16.94 2.28
N TYR A 94 12.86 -16.24 3.35
CA TYR A 94 14.21 -15.77 3.59
C TYR A 94 15.01 -16.83 4.34
N GLU A 95 16.07 -17.35 3.72
CA GLU A 95 17.02 -18.23 4.39
C GLU A 95 18.36 -17.51 4.55
N ALA A 96 18.89 -17.51 5.77
CA ALA A 96 20.22 -16.99 6.06
C ALA A 96 21.30 -18.00 5.63
N ASN A 97 21.26 -18.44 4.38
CA ASN A 97 22.20 -19.42 3.87
C ASN A 97 23.31 -18.68 3.12
N LEU A 98 24.44 -18.40 3.79
CA LEU A 98 25.75 -18.87 3.34
C LEU A 98 26.93 -18.44 4.23
N ILE A 99 27.86 -19.40 4.35
CA ILE A 99 29.28 -19.22 4.60
C ILE A 99 29.92 -18.75 3.26
N ASN A 100 30.57 -17.57 3.27
CA ASN A 100 31.29 -16.87 2.18
C ASN A 100 30.51 -15.94 1.22
N ALA A 101 29.29 -15.48 1.52
CA ALA A 101 28.59 -14.52 0.66
C ALA A 101 28.73 -13.05 1.15
N PRO A 102 29.26 -12.11 0.33
CA PRO A 102 29.35 -10.70 0.69
C PRO A 102 28.07 -9.87 0.51
N LEU A 103 27.01 -10.36 -0.15
CA LEU A 103 25.61 -9.91 -0.06
C LEU A 103 24.75 -10.66 -1.10
N ARG A 104 24.27 -11.87 -0.79
CA ARG A 104 23.26 -12.56 -1.62
C ARG A 104 22.20 -13.18 -0.73
N CYS A 105 21.38 -12.32 -0.12
CA CYS A 105 20.16 -12.75 0.52
C CYS A 105 19.14 -13.13 -0.56
N TYR A 106 19.27 -14.35 -1.10
CA TYR A 106 18.36 -14.90 -2.09
C TYR A 106 17.31 -15.78 -1.42
N GLY A 107 16.11 -15.81 -2.00
CA GLY A 107 15.04 -16.69 -1.54
C GLY A 107 15.48 -18.14 -1.57
N LYS A 108 15.07 -18.90 -0.55
CA LYS A 108 15.41 -20.32 -0.36
C LYS A 108 15.17 -21.19 -1.60
N THR A 109 14.09 -20.90 -2.33
CA THR A 109 13.68 -21.61 -3.53
C THR A 109 13.32 -20.64 -4.66
N ILE A 110 13.43 -21.12 -5.91
CA ILE A 110 12.97 -20.39 -7.10
C ILE A 110 11.46 -20.09 -6.99
N SER A 111 10.69 -21.01 -6.40
CA SER A 111 9.25 -20.84 -6.17
C SER A 111 8.95 -19.66 -5.23
N CYS A 112 9.67 -19.53 -4.11
CA CYS A 112 9.52 -18.40 -3.19
C CYS A 112 9.78 -17.06 -3.89
N ARG A 113 10.79 -17.02 -4.76
CA ARG A 113 11.11 -15.82 -5.55
C ARG A 113 9.96 -15.48 -6.50
N LEU A 114 9.48 -16.45 -7.27
CA LEU A 114 8.37 -16.23 -8.21
C LEU A 114 7.10 -15.77 -7.48
N VAL A 115 6.73 -16.42 -6.38
CA VAL A 115 5.53 -16.04 -5.59
C VAL A 115 5.65 -14.63 -5.05
N THR A 116 6.82 -14.23 -4.55
CA THR A 116 7.06 -12.88 -4.04
C THR A 116 6.99 -11.84 -5.16
N ASP A 117 7.65 -12.11 -6.29
CA ASP A 117 7.67 -11.23 -7.46
C ASP A 117 6.26 -11.05 -8.04
N PHE A 118 5.49 -12.14 -8.17
CA PHE A 118 4.11 -12.10 -8.62
C PHE A 118 3.19 -11.38 -7.63
N SER A 119 3.28 -11.70 -6.33
CA SER A 119 2.49 -11.03 -5.30
C SER A 119 2.74 -9.52 -5.33
N TYR A 120 4.00 -9.12 -5.47
CA TYR A 120 4.38 -7.72 -5.57
C TYR A 120 3.88 -7.07 -6.88
N ALA A 121 4.05 -7.73 -8.03
CA ALA A 121 3.57 -7.22 -9.31
C ALA A 121 2.05 -7.00 -9.31
N PHE A 122 1.29 -7.98 -8.83
CA PHE A 122 -0.17 -7.91 -8.80
C PHE A 122 -0.69 -6.96 -7.72
N VAL A 123 -0.28 -7.16 -6.47
CA VAL A 123 -0.87 -6.44 -5.32
C VAL A 123 -0.36 -5.01 -5.22
N ALA A 124 0.93 -4.77 -5.48
CA ALA A 124 1.50 -3.43 -5.32
C ALA A 124 1.34 -2.56 -6.57
N ASN A 125 1.24 -3.14 -7.77
CA ASN A 125 1.22 -2.37 -9.01
C ASN A 125 -0.10 -2.50 -9.77
N ILE A 126 -0.45 -3.69 -10.24
CA ILE A 126 -1.60 -3.89 -11.15
C ILE A 126 -2.91 -3.54 -10.46
N PHE A 127 -3.11 -3.99 -9.22
CA PHE A 127 -4.36 -3.80 -8.50
C PHE A 127 -4.66 -2.32 -8.17
N PRO A 128 -3.74 -1.53 -7.58
CA PRO A 128 -3.96 -0.10 -7.36
C PRO A 128 -4.18 0.67 -8.67
N LEU A 129 -3.44 0.34 -9.74
CA LEU A 129 -3.59 0.96 -11.05
C LEU A 129 -4.98 0.72 -11.64
N PHE A 130 -5.46 -0.52 -11.58
CA PHE A 130 -6.78 -0.89 -12.08
C PHE A 130 -7.90 -0.13 -11.34
N ILE A 131 -7.79 -0.04 -10.00
CA ILE A 131 -8.71 0.73 -9.18
C ILE A 131 -8.68 2.21 -9.57
N MET A 132 -7.48 2.83 -9.57
CA MET A 132 -7.34 4.25 -9.89
C MET A 132 -7.90 4.59 -11.28
N LEU A 133 -7.61 3.77 -12.30
CA LEU A 133 -8.11 3.99 -13.65
C LEU A 133 -9.63 3.92 -13.71
N SER A 134 -10.21 2.88 -13.11
CA SER A 134 -11.66 2.67 -13.08
C SER A 134 -12.38 3.84 -12.40
N PHE A 135 -11.95 4.24 -11.20
CA PHE A 135 -12.59 5.34 -10.47
C PHE A 135 -12.37 6.71 -11.12
N ARG A 136 -11.22 6.94 -11.77
CA ARG A 136 -11.00 8.17 -12.55
C ARG A 136 -11.98 8.30 -13.70
N ILE A 137 -12.19 7.23 -14.48
CA ILE A 137 -13.14 7.24 -15.60
C ILE A 137 -14.55 7.55 -15.09
N ILE A 138 -14.99 6.88 -14.02
CA ILE A 138 -16.32 7.09 -13.44
C ILE A 138 -16.47 8.54 -12.92
N THR A 139 -15.43 9.10 -12.31
CA THR A 139 -15.43 10.48 -11.81
C THR A 139 -15.63 11.49 -12.94
N ILE A 140 -14.94 11.30 -14.08
CA ILE A 140 -15.10 12.17 -15.26
C ILE A 140 -16.55 12.12 -15.77
N ILE A 141 -17.13 10.93 -15.88
CA ILE A 141 -18.53 10.74 -16.31
C ILE A 141 -19.50 11.47 -15.36
N ASN A 142 -19.31 11.33 -14.04
CA ASN A 142 -20.13 11.99 -13.03
C ASN A 142 -20.06 13.53 -13.14
N ILE A 143 -18.86 14.09 -13.35
CA ILE A 143 -18.67 15.53 -13.51
C ILE A 143 -19.40 16.05 -14.75
N HIS A 144 -19.27 15.36 -15.89
CA HIS A 144 -19.98 15.75 -17.10
C HIS A 144 -21.51 15.67 -16.92
N GLN A 145 -22.01 14.63 -16.26
CA GLN A 145 -23.44 14.51 -15.97
C GLN A 145 -23.92 15.62 -15.02
N SER A 146 -23.14 15.97 -14.00
CA SER A 146 -23.48 17.05 -13.08
C SER A 146 -23.53 18.41 -13.78
N ARG A 147 -22.56 18.70 -14.67
CA ARG A 147 -22.56 19.95 -15.45
C ARG A 147 -23.77 20.07 -16.38
N ARG A 148 -24.19 18.97 -17.00
CA ARG A 148 -25.39 18.96 -17.86
C ARG A 148 -26.67 19.28 -17.07
N ARG A 149 -26.78 18.80 -15.83
CA ARG A 149 -27.94 19.07 -14.96
C ARG A 149 -28.01 20.53 -14.52
N THR A 150 -26.89 21.13 -14.12
CA THR A 150 -26.87 22.55 -13.71
C THR A 150 -27.14 23.49 -14.88
N GLN A 151 -26.65 23.17 -16.08
CA GLN A 151 -26.96 23.92 -17.30
C GLN A 151 -28.46 23.87 -17.63
N ALA A 152 -29.09 22.70 -17.56
CA ALA A 152 -30.53 22.56 -17.81
C ALA A 152 -31.38 23.38 -16.82
N MET A 153 -30.99 23.44 -15.55
CA MET A 153 -31.69 24.25 -14.53
C MET A 153 -31.53 25.76 -14.78
N ASN A 154 -30.33 26.22 -15.17
CA ASN A 154 -30.09 27.63 -15.48
C ASN A 154 -30.94 28.09 -16.69
N THR A 155 -31.04 27.26 -17.73
CA THR A 155 -31.88 27.57 -18.89
C THR A 155 -33.36 27.64 -18.52
N ALA A 156 -33.87 26.71 -17.70
CA ALA A 156 -35.26 26.74 -17.24
C ALA A 156 -35.56 27.94 -16.31
N GLY A 157 -34.59 28.37 -15.49
CA GLY A 157 -34.70 29.54 -14.64
C GLY A 157 -34.79 30.85 -15.43
N ILE A 158 -33.96 31.00 -16.48
CA ILE A 158 -34.00 32.18 -17.36
C ILE A 158 -35.36 32.28 -18.07
N SER A 159 -35.87 31.18 -18.62
CA SER A 159 -37.19 31.18 -19.28
C SER A 159 -38.32 31.61 -18.33
N LYS A 160 -38.29 31.23 -17.05
CA LYS A 160 -39.26 31.71 -16.06
C LYS A 160 -39.11 33.21 -15.77
N SER A 161 -37.88 33.71 -15.65
CA SER A 161 -37.65 35.13 -15.38
C SER A 161 -38.10 36.03 -16.54
N THR A 162 -37.91 35.59 -17.79
CA THR A 162 -38.38 36.33 -18.98
C THR A 162 -39.91 36.35 -19.10
N ALA A 163 -40.59 35.28 -18.67
CA ALA A 163 -42.05 35.23 -18.68
C ALA A 163 -42.69 36.21 -17.66
N ILE A 164 -42.02 36.48 -16.53
CA ILE A 164 -42.52 37.38 -15.50
C ILE A 164 -42.36 38.86 -15.90
N SER A 165 -41.33 39.22 -16.68
CA SER A 165 -41.12 40.61 -17.09
C SER A 165 -42.08 41.14 -18.17
N GLN A 166 -43.03 40.32 -18.64
CA GLN A 166 -44.01 40.69 -19.68
C GLN A 166 -45.44 40.89 -19.15
N GLN A 167 -45.65 40.78 -17.82
CA GLN A 167 -46.89 41.16 -17.15
C GLN A 167 -46.71 42.51 -16.45
#